data_AF-A0A0Q9L2S9-F1
#
_entry.id   AF-A0A0Q9L2S9-F1
#
_cell.length_a   1.000
_cell.length_b   1.000
_cell.length_c   1.000
_cell.angle_alpha   90.00
_cell.angle_beta   90.00
_cell.angle_gamma   90.00
#
_symmetry.space_group_name_H-M   'P 1'
#
loop_
_entity.id
_entity.type
_entity.pdbx_description
1 polymer ?
#
loop_
_entity_poly.entity_id
_entity_poly.type
_entity_poly.pdbx_seq_one_letter_code
_entity_poly.pdbx_strand_id
1 'polypeptide(L)'
;MPYVKQITIRTTLNRSLSYIVNDKKTDDGCLVTGVNCATNDKLAYKQMIGNKKKHNKESGTLGLHFIQSFKEHEITDPYKAHEIGLKWAEKFLAKNINLSSARI
;
A
#
# COMPACT_ATOMS: atom_id res chain seq x y z
N MET A 1 2.00 -15.61 13.15
CA MET A 1 1.14 -14.41 13.14
C MET A 1 2.00 -13.26 12.65
N PRO A 2 1.59 -12.54 11.59
CA PRO A 2 2.43 -11.54 10.98
C PRO A 2 2.70 -10.36 11.92
N TYR A 3 3.94 -9.91 11.96
CA TYR A 3 4.30 -8.63 12.57
C TYR A 3 4.01 -7.52 11.57
N VAL A 4 3.25 -6.49 11.98
CA VAL A 4 2.90 -5.35 11.10
C VAL A 4 3.52 -4.08 11.67
N LYS A 5 4.34 -3.40 10.86
CA LYS A 5 4.92 -2.09 11.18
C LYS A 5 4.27 -1.01 10.33
N GLN A 6 3.79 0.06 10.97
CA GLN A 6 3.27 1.24 10.29
C GLN A 6 4.36 2.34 10.20
N ILE A 7 4.54 2.90 9.02
CA ILE A 7 5.42 4.04 8.76
C ILE A 7 4.59 5.16 8.13
N THR A 8 4.79 6.39 8.61
CA THR A 8 4.11 7.57 8.06
C THR A 8 4.96 8.19 6.97
N ILE A 9 4.41 8.34 5.77
CA ILE A 9 5.07 9.03 4.66
C ILE A 9 4.63 10.49 4.67
N ARG A 10 5.60 11.41 4.74
CA ARG A 10 5.35 12.86 4.73
C ARG A 10 5.86 13.57 3.48
N THR A 11 6.89 13.06 2.82
CA THR A 11 7.54 13.72 1.69
C THR A 11 7.89 12.77 0.54
N THR A 12 8.19 11.51 0.83
CA THR A 12 8.78 10.56 -0.13
C THR A 12 7.76 9.62 -0.80
N LEU A 13 6.50 10.03 -0.95
CA LEU A 13 5.43 9.15 -1.44
C LEU A 13 5.77 8.51 -2.80
N ASN A 14 6.28 9.29 -3.75
CA ASN A 14 6.68 8.78 -5.06
C ASN A 14 7.76 7.69 -4.96
N ARG A 15 8.81 7.96 -4.16
CA ARG A 15 9.91 6.99 -3.94
C ARG A 15 9.42 5.72 -3.26
N SER A 16 8.48 5.83 -2.32
CA SER A 16 7.88 4.68 -1.66
C SER A 16 7.06 3.84 -2.64
N LEU A 17 6.26 4.47 -3.51
CA LEU A 17 5.48 3.77 -4.54
C LEU A 17 6.39 3.06 -5.55
N SER A 18 7.40 3.73 -6.10
CA SER A 18 8.34 3.10 -7.02
C SER A 18 9.13 1.94 -6.39
N TYR A 19 9.34 1.96 -5.07
CA TYR A 19 10.01 0.87 -4.38
C TYR A 19 9.13 -0.38 -4.24
N ILE A 20 7.83 -0.19 -3.90
CA ILE A 20 6.92 -1.33 -3.66
C ILE A 20 6.50 -2.02 -4.95
N VAL A 21 6.42 -1.32 -6.08
CA VAL A 21 6.03 -1.92 -7.38
C VAL A 21 7.21 -2.49 -8.17
N ASN A 22 8.40 -2.61 -7.57
CA ASN A 22 9.58 -2.99 -8.30
C ASN A 22 9.47 -4.42 -8.85
N ASP A 23 9.38 -4.55 -10.17
CA ASP A 23 9.21 -5.81 -10.91
C ASP A 23 10.19 -6.90 -10.47
N LYS A 24 11.47 -6.55 -10.24
CA LYS A 24 12.51 -7.49 -9.79
C LYS A 24 12.22 -8.16 -8.45
N LYS A 25 11.35 -7.57 -7.64
CA LYS A 25 10.99 -8.04 -6.29
C LYS A 25 9.55 -8.51 -6.19
N THR A 26 8.77 -8.40 -7.26
CA THR A 26 7.30 -8.58 -7.22
C THR A 26 6.79 -9.56 -8.26
N ASP A 27 7.68 -10.42 -8.77
CA ASP A 27 7.37 -11.41 -9.82
C ASP A 27 6.78 -10.71 -11.06
N ASP A 28 7.54 -9.74 -11.60
CA ASP A 28 7.16 -8.88 -12.72
C ASP A 28 5.81 -8.17 -12.52
N GLY A 29 5.51 -7.79 -11.28
CA GLY A 29 4.30 -7.08 -10.89
C GLY A 29 3.12 -7.97 -10.49
N CYS A 30 3.23 -9.30 -10.58
CA CYS A 30 2.16 -10.23 -10.20
C CYS A 30 1.76 -10.12 -8.71
N LEU A 31 2.70 -9.71 -7.86
CA LEU A 31 2.49 -9.51 -6.42
C LEU A 31 2.15 -8.05 -6.07
N VAL A 32 1.67 -7.27 -7.05
CA VAL A 32 1.25 -5.87 -6.85
C VAL A 32 -0.24 -5.76 -7.13
N THR A 33 -0.96 -5.11 -6.24
CA THR A 33 -2.41 -4.88 -6.41
C THR A 33 -2.74 -3.48 -5.91
N GLY A 34 -3.31 -2.66 -6.79
CA GLY A 34 -3.88 -1.37 -6.43
C GLY A 34 -5.34 -1.53 -6.00
N VAL A 35 -5.70 -0.97 -4.84
CA VAL A 35 -7.07 -0.95 -4.32
C VAL A 35 -7.59 0.48 -4.35
N ASN A 36 -8.62 0.73 -5.16
CA ASN A 36 -9.12 2.09 -5.47
C ASN A 36 -8.04 3.01 -6.06
N CYS A 37 -6.95 2.43 -6.55
CA CYS A 37 -5.79 3.08 -7.13
C CYS A 37 -5.27 2.25 -8.30
N ALA A 38 -4.51 2.89 -9.19
CA ALA A 38 -3.78 2.18 -10.21
C ALA A 38 -2.63 1.36 -9.60
N THR A 39 -2.32 0.21 -10.19
CA THR A 39 -1.16 -0.62 -9.83
C THR A 39 0.16 0.04 -10.25
N ASN A 40 0.13 0.91 -11.26
CA ASN A 40 1.29 1.68 -11.70
C ASN A 40 1.62 2.82 -10.71
N ASP A 41 2.87 2.90 -10.27
CA ASP A 41 3.35 3.89 -9.28
C ASP A 41 3.08 5.35 -9.67
N LYS A 42 3.38 5.75 -10.90
CA LYS A 42 3.20 7.14 -11.36
C LYS A 42 1.73 7.53 -11.38
N LEU A 43 0.86 6.64 -11.84
CA LEU A 43 -0.57 6.89 -11.88
C LEU A 43 -1.17 6.87 -10.46
N ALA A 44 -0.73 5.92 -9.62
CA ALA A 44 -1.11 5.85 -8.21
C ALA A 44 -0.74 7.13 -7.45
N TYR A 45 0.47 7.64 -7.65
CA TYR A 45 0.93 8.89 -7.07
C TYR A 45 0.00 10.06 -7.45
N LYS A 46 -0.28 10.24 -8.75
CA LYS A 46 -1.19 11.30 -9.22
C LYS A 46 -2.58 11.17 -8.62
N GLN A 47 -3.08 9.94 -8.52
CA GLN A 47 -4.39 9.63 -7.95
C GLN A 47 -4.46 9.93 -6.44
N MET A 48 -3.45 9.55 -5.66
CA MET A 48 -3.36 9.83 -4.22
C MET A 48 -3.26 11.33 -3.93
N ILE A 49 -2.40 12.05 -4.66
CA ILE A 49 -2.26 13.50 -4.52
C ILE A 49 -3.54 14.23 -4.97
N GLY A 50 -4.12 13.83 -6.11
CA GLY A 50 -5.39 14.39 -6.58
C GLY A 50 -6.52 14.19 -5.57
N ASN A 51 -6.56 13.04 -4.89
CA ASN A 51 -7.53 12.79 -3.84
C ASN A 51 -7.34 13.71 -2.63
N LYS A 52 -6.09 13.93 -2.22
CA LYS A 52 -5.77 14.87 -1.14
C LYS A 52 -6.18 16.29 -1.47
N LYS A 53 -5.94 16.74 -2.71
CA LYS A 53 -6.40 18.05 -3.20
C LYS A 53 -7.92 18.17 -3.13
N LYS A 54 -8.65 17.16 -3.63
CA LYS A 54 -10.11 17.13 -3.61
C LYS A 54 -10.70 17.26 -2.19
N HIS A 55 -10.00 16.75 -1.19
CA HIS A 55 -10.42 16.79 0.21
C HIS A 55 -9.73 17.89 1.04
N ASN A 56 -8.99 18.81 0.42
CA ASN A 56 -8.22 19.87 1.10
C ASN A 56 -7.25 19.34 2.18
N LYS A 57 -6.66 18.16 1.96
CA LYS A 57 -5.71 17.47 2.86
C LYS A 57 -4.29 17.45 2.30
N GLU A 58 -3.83 18.58 1.77
CA GLU A 58 -2.50 18.69 1.14
C GLU A 58 -1.37 18.77 2.16
N SER A 59 -1.63 19.29 3.37
CA SER A 59 -0.66 19.36 4.46
C SER A 59 -0.57 18.05 5.26
N GLY A 60 0.58 17.80 5.87
CA GLY A 60 0.79 16.68 6.81
C GLY A 60 1.14 15.34 6.16
N THR A 61 0.46 14.27 6.56
CA THR A 61 0.78 12.89 6.15
C THR A 61 0.33 12.62 4.73
N LEU A 62 1.24 12.28 3.81
CA LEU A 62 0.95 11.93 2.42
C LEU A 62 0.38 10.51 2.25
N GLY A 63 0.81 9.56 3.09
CA GLY A 63 0.34 8.19 3.07
C GLY A 63 0.83 7.39 4.27
N LEU A 64 0.24 6.22 4.47
CA LEU A 64 0.69 5.23 5.45
C LEU A 64 1.29 4.04 4.70
N HIS A 65 2.47 3.61 5.12
CA HIS A 65 3.14 2.44 4.59
C HIS A 65 3.15 1.35 5.66
N PHE A 66 2.55 0.21 5.34
CA PHE A 66 2.51 -0.94 6.23
C PHE A 66 3.47 -2.01 5.73
N ILE A 67 4.35 -2.49 6.62
CA ILE A 67 5.25 -3.60 6.36
C ILE A 67 4.75 -4.80 7.15
N GLN A 68 4.35 -5.85 6.45
CA GLN A 68 3.97 -7.11 7.05
C GLN A 68 5.13 -8.10 6.93
N SER A 69 5.60 -8.61 8.07
CA SER A 69 6.71 -9.56 8.15
C SER A 69 6.26 -10.86 8.78
N PHE A 70 6.72 -11.97 8.22
CA PHE A 70 6.47 -13.33 8.68
C PHE A 70 7.77 -13.92 9.23
N LYS A 71 7.67 -14.92 10.13
CA LYS A 71 8.86 -15.64 10.56
C LYS A 71 9.46 -16.42 9.40
N GLU A 72 10.75 -16.70 9.50
CA GLU A 72 11.43 -17.56 8.54
C GLU A 72 10.70 -18.91 8.44
N HIS A 73 10.50 -19.39 7.21
CA HIS A 73 9.75 -20.60 6.87
C HIS A 73 8.25 -20.63 7.28
N GLU A 74 7.68 -19.54 7.82
CA GLU A 74 6.24 -19.49 8.14
C GLU A 74 5.38 -19.43 6.88
N ILE A 75 5.87 -18.72 5.86
CA ILE A 75 5.26 -18.68 4.52
C ILE A 75 6.35 -18.93 3.50
N THR A 76 6.19 -19.99 2.72
CA THR A 76 7.09 -20.36 1.63
C THR A 76 6.58 -19.90 0.26
N ASP A 77 5.26 -19.70 0.13
CA ASP A 77 4.61 -19.26 -1.10
C ASP A 77 4.36 -17.73 -1.07
N PRO A 78 5.00 -16.94 -1.97
CA PRO A 78 4.82 -15.50 -2.02
C PRO A 78 3.37 -15.08 -2.36
N TYR A 79 2.63 -15.88 -3.14
CA TYR A 79 1.23 -15.59 -3.48
C TYR A 79 0.31 -15.67 -2.27
N LYS A 80 0.59 -16.61 -1.36
CA LYS A 80 -0.11 -16.72 -0.08
C LYS A 80 0.17 -15.52 0.84
N ALA A 81 1.42 -15.03 0.85
CA ALA A 81 1.75 -13.80 1.58
C ALA A 81 0.99 -12.59 1.02
N HIS A 82 0.90 -12.49 -0.31
CA HIS A 82 0.13 -11.46 -1.00
C HIS A 82 -1.37 -11.51 -0.66
N GLU A 83 -1.98 -12.69 -0.71
CA GLU A 83 -3.39 -12.91 -0.35
C GLU A 83 -3.68 -12.49 1.10
N ILE A 84 -2.78 -12.82 2.03
CA ILE A 84 -2.90 -12.39 3.44
C ILE A 84 -2.83 -10.87 3.55
N GLY A 85 -1.92 -10.23 2.81
CA GLY A 85 -1.80 -8.78 2.73
C GLY A 85 -3.09 -8.12 2.24
N LEU A 86 -3.69 -8.66 1.17
CA LEU A 86 -4.96 -8.18 0.62
C LEU A 86 -6.11 -8.29 1.63
N LYS A 87 -6.29 -9.47 2.23
CA LYS A 87 -7.33 -9.68 3.26
C LYS A 87 -7.15 -8.76 4.46
N TRP A 88 -5.91 -8.46 4.83
CA TRP A 88 -5.62 -7.50 5.90
C TRP A 88 -5.99 -6.07 5.48
N ALA A 89 -5.60 -5.65 4.27
CA ALA A 89 -5.89 -4.33 3.72
C ALA A 89 -7.41 -4.09 3.59
N GLU A 90 -8.17 -5.06 3.07
CA GLU A 90 -9.63 -4.99 2.99
C GLU A 90 -10.28 -4.81 4.36
N LYS A 91 -9.87 -5.62 5.35
CA LYS A 91 -10.37 -5.49 6.73
C LYS A 91 -9.98 -4.16 7.35
N PHE A 92 -8.78 -3.66 7.08
CA PHE A 92 -8.32 -2.38 7.56
C PHE A 92 -9.15 -1.23 6.98
N LEU A 93 -9.38 -1.23 5.67
CA LEU A 93 -10.22 -0.23 4.99
C LEU A 93 -11.67 -0.30 5.47
N ALA A 94 -12.25 -1.49 5.57
CA ALA A 94 -13.63 -1.70 5.99
C ALA A 94 -13.89 -1.25 7.44
N LYS A 95 -12.92 -1.43 8.35
CA LYS A 95 -13.05 -0.93 9.74
C LYS A 95 -12.83 0.57 9.85
N ASN A 96 -12.06 1.15 8.95
CA ASN A 96 -11.74 2.58 8.95
C ASN A 96 -12.57 3.32 7.91
N ILE A 97 -13.91 3.24 8.00
CA ILE A 97 -14.89 3.81 7.04
C ILE A 97 -14.69 5.32 6.77
N ASN A 98 -14.03 6.05 7.67
CA ASN A 98 -13.62 7.45 7.46
C ASN A 98 -12.40 7.64 6.51
N LEU A 99 -11.83 6.56 6.01
CA LEU A 99 -10.81 6.52 4.96
C LEU A 99 -11.44 6.39 3.57
N SER A 100 -12.66 6.91 3.32
CA SER A 100 -13.22 7.00 1.97
C SER A 100 -12.31 7.71 0.95
N SER A 101 -11.28 8.40 1.45
CA SER A 101 -10.20 9.01 0.69
C SER A 101 -8.89 8.20 0.60
N ALA A 102 -8.81 7.01 1.19
CA ALA A 102 -7.60 6.18 1.15
C ALA A 102 -7.57 5.33 -0.11
N ARG A 103 -6.39 5.33 -0.75
CA ARG A 103 -6.04 4.52 -1.91
C ARG A 103 -4.80 3.73 -1.51
N ILE A 104 -4.79 2.42 -1.77
CA ILE A 104 -3.67 1.51 -1.46
C ILE A 104 -3.04 1.08 -2.77
#